data_AF-A0A6M0QC83-F1
#
_entry.id   AF-A0A6M0QC83-F1
#
_cell.length_a   1.000
_cell.length_b   1.000
_cell.length_c   1.000
_cell.angle_alpha   90.00
_cell.angle_beta   90.00
_cell.angle_gamma   90.00
#
_symmetry.space_group_name_H-M   'P 1'
#
loop_
_entity.id
_entity.type
_entity.pdbx_description
1 polymer ?
#
loop_
_entity_poly.entity_id
_entity_poly.type
_entity_poly.pdbx_seq_one_letter_code
_entity_poly.pdbx_strand_id
1 'polypeptide(L)'
;MKSRDWVRLFISTLLVGGISTVILGFMIRWSEYQSLFIEGNVVEILSVMFWLLGVGFIFSVISQMGFFAYLTVHRFGLGIFKGLWKPVQIILIVFVLFDLVYFRYQWFADADDRLLSFFLYPGFLLVFALVVAYFKAKETNKEAFIPALFFMIVVTTIEWVPALRANEESWLSFMLLPLLICNSYQLLILHRLIKKS
;
A
#
# COMPACT_ATOMS: atom_id res chain seq x y z
N MET A 1 -7.91 -14.99 17.56
CA MET A 1 -7.26 -15.33 16.28
C MET A 1 -6.25 -16.43 16.56
N LYS A 2 -6.27 -17.53 15.82
CA LYS A 2 -5.34 -18.66 16.03
C LYS A 2 -4.10 -18.46 15.16
N SER A 3 -2.98 -19.12 15.50
CA SER A 3 -1.74 -19.07 14.69
C SER A 3 -1.98 -19.44 13.23
N ARG A 4 -2.86 -20.41 12.98
CA ARG A 4 -3.26 -20.83 11.63
C ARG A 4 -3.88 -19.72 10.78
N ASP A 5 -4.63 -18.80 11.38
CA ASP A 5 -5.27 -17.71 10.63
C ASP A 5 -4.25 -16.65 10.24
N TRP A 6 -3.26 -16.40 11.11
CA TRP A 6 -2.11 -15.54 10.81
C TRP A 6 -1.28 -16.09 9.66
N VAL A 7 -0.93 -17.37 9.70
CA VAL A 7 -0.17 -18.01 8.61
C VAL A 7 -0.96 -17.95 7.31
N ARG A 8 -2.29 -18.18 7.36
CA ARG A 8 -3.13 -18.06 6.17
C ARG A 8 -3.12 -16.64 5.61
N LEU A 9 -3.29 -15.62 6.45
CA LEU A 9 -3.24 -14.21 6.05
C LEU A 9 -1.88 -13.86 5.43
N PHE A 10 -0.80 -14.32 6.05
CA PHE A 10 0.56 -14.11 5.58
C PHE A 10 0.76 -14.70 4.18
N ILE A 11 0.49 -16.00 4.01
CA ILE A 11 0.71 -16.68 2.72
C ILE A 11 -0.20 -16.12 1.64
N SER A 12 -1.47 -15.85 1.95
CA SER A 12 -2.38 -15.32 0.94
C SER A 12 -2.04 -13.89 0.52
N THR A 13 -1.58 -13.05 1.45
CA THR A 13 -1.09 -11.71 1.12
C THR A 13 0.22 -11.79 0.33
N LEU A 14 1.12 -12.72 0.68
CA LEU A 14 2.37 -12.95 -0.05
C LEU A 14 2.10 -13.29 -1.53
N LEU A 15 1.14 -14.18 -1.78
CA LEU A 15 0.71 -14.53 -3.13
C LEU A 15 0.05 -13.33 -3.84
N VAL A 16 -0.78 -12.56 -3.15
CA VAL A 16 -1.41 -11.35 -3.72
C VAL A 16 -0.35 -10.32 -4.13
N GLY A 17 0.66 -10.07 -3.29
CA GLY A 17 1.76 -9.15 -3.61
C GLY A 17 2.63 -9.65 -4.76
N GLY A 18 3.00 -10.94 -4.75
CA GLY A 18 3.74 -11.56 -5.85
C GLY A 18 3.01 -11.45 -7.18
N ILE A 19 1.77 -11.92 -7.26
CA ILE A 19 0.98 -11.93 -8.49
C ILE A 19 0.70 -10.51 -8.99
N SER A 20 0.28 -9.60 -8.10
CA SER A 20 0.01 -8.22 -8.49
C SER A 20 1.25 -7.51 -9.02
N THR A 21 2.42 -7.75 -8.43
CA THR A 21 3.69 -7.15 -8.88
C THR A 21 4.13 -7.68 -10.23
N VAL A 22 3.94 -8.97 -10.51
CA VAL A 22 4.20 -9.54 -11.83
C VAL A 22 3.32 -8.85 -12.89
N ILE A 23 2.01 -8.78 -12.65
CA ILE A 23 1.06 -8.16 -13.58
C ILE A 23 1.40 -6.68 -13.80
N LEU A 24 1.54 -5.92 -12.72
CA LEU A 24 1.83 -4.49 -12.77
C LEU A 24 3.21 -4.20 -13.33
N GLY A 25 4.20 -5.07 -13.10
CA GLY A 25 5.54 -4.93 -13.65
C GLY A 25 5.56 -4.98 -15.16
N PHE A 26 4.87 -5.96 -15.76
CA PHE A 26 4.73 -6.01 -17.22
C PHE A 26 3.89 -4.87 -17.77
N MET A 27 2.84 -4.44 -17.06
CA MET A 27 1.98 -3.34 -17.52
C MET A 27 2.70 -1.99 -17.49
N ILE A 28 3.40 -1.67 -16.40
CA ILE A 28 4.05 -0.36 -16.20
C ILE A 28 5.32 -0.27 -17.03
N ARG A 29 6.10 -1.36 -17.12
CA ARG A 29 7.38 -1.40 -17.86
C ARG A 29 7.20 -2.11 -19.21
N TRP A 30 6.03 -1.97 -19.83
CA TRP A 30 5.71 -2.64 -21.09
C TRP A 30 6.71 -2.26 -22.19
N SER A 31 7.13 -1.00 -22.24
CA SER A 31 8.13 -0.51 -23.21
C SER A 31 9.45 -1.28 -23.14
N GLU A 32 9.83 -1.77 -21.96
CA GLU A 32 11.07 -2.51 -21.72
C GLU A 32 10.92 -4.00 -22.03
N TYR A 33 9.74 -4.58 -21.79
CA TYR A 33 9.53 -6.03 -21.91
C TYR A 33 8.85 -6.46 -23.21
N GLN A 34 8.27 -5.55 -23.99
CA GLN A 34 7.50 -5.88 -25.21
C GLN A 34 8.30 -6.69 -26.24
N SER A 35 9.60 -6.43 -26.41
CA SER A 35 10.45 -7.14 -27.37
C SER A 35 10.52 -8.63 -27.04
N LEU A 36 10.57 -8.98 -25.76
CA LEU A 36 10.60 -10.37 -25.29
C LEU A 36 9.36 -11.15 -25.73
N PHE A 37 8.19 -10.50 -25.73
CA PHE A 37 6.93 -11.10 -26.16
C PHE A 37 6.82 -11.20 -27.69
N ILE A 38 7.35 -10.22 -28.42
CA ILE A 38 7.36 -10.22 -29.90
C ILE A 38 8.31 -11.29 -30.43
N GLU A 39 9.49 -11.42 -29.83
CA GLU A 39 10.52 -12.41 -30.20
C GLU A 39 10.16 -13.83 -29.72
N GLY A 40 9.16 -13.96 -28.84
CA GLY A 40 8.72 -15.25 -28.31
C GLY A 40 9.75 -15.89 -27.37
N ASN A 41 10.58 -15.10 -26.69
CA ASN A 41 11.60 -15.60 -25.78
C ASN A 41 10.99 -16.02 -24.43
N VAL A 42 10.40 -17.22 -24.41
CA VAL A 42 9.69 -17.77 -23.25
C VAL A 42 10.60 -17.88 -22.02
N VAL A 43 11.87 -18.23 -22.21
CA VAL A 43 12.82 -18.39 -21.09
C VAL A 43 13.03 -17.05 -20.38
N GLU A 44 13.26 -15.98 -21.15
CA GLU A 44 13.50 -14.65 -20.59
C GLU A 44 12.24 -14.06 -19.94
N ILE A 45 11.06 -14.28 -20.54
CA ILE A 45 9.78 -13.90 -19.93
C ILE A 45 9.62 -14.57 -18.56
N LEU A 46 9.91 -15.88 -18.46
CA LEU A 46 9.83 -16.60 -17.19
C LEU A 46 10.86 -16.12 -16.17
N SER A 47 12.08 -15.76 -16.61
CA SER A 47 13.09 -15.15 -15.74
C SER A 47 12.66 -13.81 -15.18
N VAL A 48 12.09 -12.93 -16.01
CA VAL A 48 11.54 -11.64 -15.58
C VAL A 48 10.35 -11.84 -14.64
N MET A 49 9.44 -12.77 -14.95
CA MET A 49 8.33 -13.14 -14.07
C MET A 49 8.83 -13.57 -12.68
N PHE A 50 9.86 -14.42 -12.63
CA PHE A 50 10.44 -14.88 -11.38
C PHE A 50 11.07 -13.73 -10.58
N TRP A 51 11.79 -12.83 -11.26
CA TRP A 51 12.33 -11.63 -10.63
C TRP A 51 11.24 -10.72 -10.04
N LEU A 52 10.21 -10.40 -10.83
CA LEU A 52 9.07 -9.58 -10.39
C LEU A 52 8.30 -10.24 -9.25
N LEU A 53 8.19 -11.57 -9.25
CA LEU A 53 7.60 -12.33 -8.16
C LEU A 53 8.38 -12.14 -6.85
N GLY A 54 9.71 -12.22 -6.92
CA GLY A 54 10.60 -11.96 -5.79
C GLY A 54 10.44 -10.54 -5.23
N VAL A 55 10.40 -9.54 -6.11
CA VAL A 55 10.14 -8.14 -5.73
C VAL A 55 8.76 -7.99 -5.08
N GLY A 56 7.74 -8.65 -5.63
CA GLY A 56 6.38 -8.62 -5.07
C GLY A 56 6.28 -9.28 -3.70
N PHE A 57 7.09 -10.30 -3.42
CA PHE A 57 7.20 -10.87 -2.08
C PHE A 57 7.82 -9.87 -1.09
N ILE A 58 8.82 -9.10 -1.50
CA ILE A 58 9.40 -8.03 -0.66
C ILE A 58 8.33 -6.98 -0.34
N PHE A 59 7.60 -6.49 -1.35
CA PHE A 59 6.51 -5.53 -1.13
C PHE A 59 5.42 -6.07 -0.21
N SER A 60 5.03 -7.34 -0.38
CA SER A 60 4.08 -7.97 0.54
C SER A 60 4.61 -8.06 1.96
N VAL A 61 5.88 -8.39 2.18
CA VAL A 61 6.45 -8.49 3.53
C VAL A 61 6.50 -7.12 4.20
N ILE A 62 6.84 -6.06 3.45
CA ILE A 62 6.80 -4.68 3.93
C ILE A 62 5.38 -4.31 4.38
N SER A 63 4.38 -4.58 3.54
CA SER A 63 2.97 -4.34 3.83
C SER A 63 2.47 -5.15 5.05
N GLN A 64 2.92 -6.39 5.21
CA GLN A 64 2.58 -7.21 6.38
C GLN A 64 3.19 -6.69 7.67
N MET A 65 4.45 -6.22 7.62
CA MET A 65 5.11 -5.60 8.75
C MET A 65 4.36 -4.32 9.17
N GLY A 66 4.01 -3.45 8.21
CA GLY A 66 3.27 -2.23 8.49
C GLY A 66 1.87 -2.51 9.04
N PHE A 67 1.15 -3.49 8.49
CA PHE A 67 -0.15 -3.93 9.03
C PHE A 67 -0.06 -4.41 10.48
N PHE A 68 0.94 -5.23 10.80
CA PHE A 68 1.12 -5.71 12.17
C PHE A 68 1.51 -4.59 13.14
N ALA A 69 2.42 -3.71 12.71
CA ALA A 69 2.79 -2.52 13.47
C ALA A 69 1.55 -1.64 13.74
N TYR A 70 0.70 -1.46 12.73
CA TYR A 70 -0.53 -0.70 12.86
C TYR A 70 -1.50 -1.30 13.89
N LEU A 71 -1.76 -2.62 13.85
CA LEU A 71 -2.64 -3.26 14.83
C LEU A 71 -2.14 -3.04 16.28
N THR A 72 -0.82 -3.05 16.45
CA THR A 72 -0.16 -2.78 17.73
C THR A 72 -0.34 -1.33 18.15
N VAL A 73 -0.02 -0.37 17.26
CA VAL A 73 -0.19 1.06 17.49
C VAL A 73 -1.64 1.42 17.78
N HIS A 74 -2.60 0.82 17.05
CA HIS A 74 -4.01 1.04 17.26
C HIS A 74 -4.45 0.59 18.65
N ARG A 75 -3.96 -0.57 19.12
CA ARG A 75 -4.26 -1.08 20.47
C ARG A 75 -3.68 -0.18 21.56
N PHE A 76 -2.44 0.28 21.41
CA PHE A 76 -1.84 1.23 22.35
C PHE A 76 -2.50 2.60 22.30
N GLY A 77 -2.84 3.08 21.10
CA GLY A 77 -3.53 4.35 20.88
C GLY A 77 -4.88 4.41 21.59
N LEU A 78 -5.68 3.34 21.50
CA LEU A 78 -6.92 3.23 22.27
C LEU A 78 -6.68 3.19 23.78
N GLY A 79 -5.60 2.56 24.26
CA GLY A 79 -5.27 2.52 25.68
C GLY A 79 -4.84 3.89 26.24
N ILE A 80 -4.03 4.63 25.49
CA ILE A 80 -3.45 5.92 25.91
C ILE A 80 -4.44 7.07 25.69
N PHE A 81 -4.96 7.21 24.47
CA PHE A 81 -5.79 8.34 24.06
C PHE A 81 -7.29 8.10 24.25
N LYS A 82 -7.72 6.84 24.46
CA LYS A 82 -9.13 6.47 24.62
C LYS A 82 -9.98 7.03 23.46
N GLY A 83 -11.01 7.83 23.76
CA GLY A 83 -11.87 8.45 22.75
C GLY A 83 -11.17 9.47 21.84
N LEU A 84 -10.02 10.02 22.25
CA LEU A 84 -9.25 10.98 21.45
C LEU A 84 -8.43 10.32 20.33
N TRP A 85 -8.36 8.98 20.30
CA TRP A 85 -7.56 8.27 19.30
C TRP A 85 -8.02 8.54 17.87
N LYS A 86 -9.33 8.65 17.63
CA LYS A 86 -9.87 8.98 16.30
C LYS A 86 -9.44 10.37 15.82
N PRO A 87 -9.62 11.47 16.59
CA PRO A 87 -9.06 12.77 16.24
C PRO A 87 -7.56 12.75 15.94
N VAL A 88 -6.76 12.02 16.74
CA VAL A 88 -5.32 11.89 16.50
C VAL A 88 -5.04 11.24 15.14
N GLN A 89 -5.78 10.19 14.78
CA GLN A 89 -5.65 9.56 13.46
C GLN A 89 -5.98 10.53 12.32
N ILE A 90 -7.03 11.36 12.46
CA ILE A 90 -7.39 12.36 11.45
C ILE A 90 -6.27 13.39 11.27
N ILE A 91 -5.72 13.91 12.38
CA ILE A 91 -4.61 14.87 12.34
C ILE A 91 -3.41 14.28 11.60
N LEU A 92 -3.05 13.04 11.91
CA LEU A 92 -1.94 12.34 11.25
C LEU A 92 -2.21 12.08 9.76
N ILE A 93 -3.45 11.76 9.37
CA ILE A 93 -3.82 11.63 7.95
C ILE A 93 -3.60 12.95 7.22
N VAL A 94 -4.11 14.06 7.76
CA VAL A 94 -3.97 15.39 7.15
C VAL A 94 -2.49 15.77 7.07
N PHE A 95 -1.72 15.51 8.13
CA PHE A 95 -0.29 15.77 8.17
C PHE A 95 0.47 15.00 7.08
N VAL A 96 0.19 13.70 6.91
CA VAL A 96 0.86 12.88 5.89
C VAL A 96 0.49 13.29 4.46
N LEU A 97 -0.78 13.62 4.21
CA LEU A 97 -1.18 14.13 2.89
C LEU A 97 -0.54 15.49 2.58
N PHE A 98 -0.42 16.36 3.59
CA PHE A 98 0.32 17.61 3.48
C PHE A 98 1.80 17.36 3.20
N ASP A 99 2.42 16.42 3.93
CA ASP A 99 3.83 16.05 3.79
C ASP A 99 4.16 15.58 2.36
N LEU A 100 3.34 14.68 1.83
CA LEU A 100 3.51 14.15 0.48
C LEU A 100 3.39 15.20 -0.63
N VAL A 101 2.71 16.32 -0.38
CA VAL A 101 2.63 17.44 -1.32
C VAL A 101 3.74 18.44 -1.05
N TYR A 102 3.76 19.02 0.14
CA TYR A 102 4.59 20.17 0.48
C TYR A 102 6.06 19.81 0.61
N PHE A 103 6.42 18.86 1.47
CA PHE A 103 7.83 18.52 1.67
C PHE A 103 8.42 17.84 0.44
N ARG A 104 7.60 17.05 -0.26
CA ARG A 104 7.99 16.47 -1.55
C ARG A 104 8.27 17.55 -2.60
N TYR A 105 7.40 18.55 -2.74
CA TYR A 105 7.65 19.70 -3.62
C TYR A 105 8.93 20.43 -3.23
N GLN A 106 9.14 20.70 -1.94
CA GLN A 106 10.34 21.41 -1.46
C GLN A 106 11.67 20.67 -1.74
N TRP A 107 11.65 19.34 -1.79
CA TRP A 107 12.86 18.54 -2.00
C TRP A 107 13.14 18.16 -3.44
N PHE A 108 12.09 18.05 -4.27
CA PHE A 108 12.20 17.45 -5.59
C PHE A 108 11.67 18.31 -6.74
N ALA A 109 11.06 19.47 -6.47
CA ALA A 109 10.59 20.35 -7.53
C ALA A 109 11.75 21.12 -8.14
N ASP A 110 11.82 21.13 -9.47
CA ASP A 110 12.68 22.02 -10.23
C ASP A 110 12.03 23.41 -10.42
N ALA A 111 12.80 24.38 -10.93
CA ALA A 111 12.35 25.77 -11.07
C ALA A 111 11.07 25.95 -11.91
N ASP A 112 10.81 25.03 -12.83
CA ASP A 112 9.65 25.05 -13.73
C ASP A 112 8.48 24.18 -13.24
N ASP A 113 8.66 23.44 -12.14
CA ASP A 113 7.65 22.52 -11.65
C ASP A 113 6.49 23.23 -10.95
N ARG A 114 5.27 22.85 -11.35
CA ARG A 114 4.05 23.35 -10.73
C ARG A 114 3.71 22.51 -9.51
N LEU A 115 3.37 23.16 -8.40
CA LEU A 115 2.86 22.52 -7.19
C LEU A 115 1.73 21.52 -7.46
N LEU A 116 0.87 21.80 -8.46
CA LEU A 116 -0.25 20.93 -8.84
C LEU A 116 0.18 19.53 -9.28
N SER A 117 1.36 19.37 -9.89
CA SER A 117 1.86 18.05 -10.31
C SER A 117 2.07 17.11 -9.12
N PHE A 118 2.35 17.66 -7.93
CA PHE A 118 2.59 16.89 -6.70
C PHE A 118 1.29 16.41 -6.03
N PHE A 119 0.12 16.87 -6.47
CA PHE A 119 -1.17 16.40 -5.95
C PHE A 119 -1.62 15.06 -6.54
N LEU A 120 -0.99 14.59 -7.62
CA LEU A 120 -1.42 13.36 -8.31
C LEU A 120 -1.40 12.14 -7.39
N TYR A 121 -0.24 11.84 -6.79
CA TYR A 121 -0.10 10.67 -5.91
C TYR A 121 -0.90 10.79 -4.60
N PRO A 122 -0.88 11.91 -3.86
CA PRO A 122 -1.67 12.05 -2.63
C PRO A 122 -3.18 12.04 -2.91
N GLY A 123 -3.61 12.64 -4.02
CA GLY A 123 -5.00 12.61 -4.45
C GLY A 123 -5.46 11.19 -4.81
N PHE A 124 -4.67 10.46 -5.60
CA PHE A 124 -4.93 9.05 -5.90
C PHE A 124 -4.98 8.19 -4.63
N LEU A 125 -4.00 8.33 -3.74
CA LEU A 125 -3.93 7.61 -2.47
C LEU A 125 -5.17 7.89 -1.60
N LEU A 126 -5.58 9.16 -1.48
CA LEU A 126 -6.76 9.55 -0.71
C LEU A 126 -8.03 8.93 -1.29
N VAL A 127 -8.26 9.03 -2.60
CA VAL A 127 -9.46 8.46 -3.25
C VAL A 127 -9.49 6.94 -3.06
N PHE A 128 -8.37 6.26 -3.30
CA PHE A 128 -8.28 4.82 -3.13
C PHE A 128 -8.51 4.40 -1.67
N ALA A 129 -7.89 5.10 -0.72
CA ALA A 129 -8.06 4.84 0.70
C ALA A 129 -9.50 5.07 1.19
N LEU A 130 -10.19 6.10 0.68
CA LEU A 130 -11.61 6.35 0.97
C LEU A 130 -12.49 5.19 0.50
N VAL A 131 -12.26 4.66 -0.70
CA VAL A 131 -12.99 3.50 -1.24
C VAL A 131 -12.78 2.27 -0.36
N VAL A 132 -11.53 1.95 -0.02
CA VAL A 132 -11.21 0.79 0.82
C VAL A 132 -11.77 0.94 2.23
N ALA A 133 -11.66 2.14 2.83
CA ALA A 133 -12.22 2.44 4.14
C ALA A 133 -13.75 2.35 4.17
N TYR A 134 -14.42 2.78 3.10
CA TYR A 134 -15.86 2.63 2.94
C TYR A 134 -16.27 1.15 2.92
N PHE A 135 -15.62 0.32 2.10
CA PHE A 135 -15.91 -1.13 2.07
C PHE A 135 -15.64 -1.78 3.42
N LYS A 136 -14.55 -1.42 4.09
CA LYS A 136 -14.25 -1.90 5.44
C LYS A 136 -15.36 -1.55 6.42
N ALA A 137 -15.78 -0.29 6.46
CA ALA A 137 -16.84 0.17 7.35
C ALA A 137 -18.19 -0.49 7.07
N LYS A 138 -18.49 -0.72 5.78
CA LYS A 138 -19.71 -1.43 5.34
C LYS A 138 -19.73 -2.89 5.78
N GLU A 139 -18.60 -3.58 5.74
CA GLU A 139 -18.51 -5.01 6.09
C GLU A 139 -18.39 -5.27 7.60
N THR A 140 -17.88 -4.30 8.37
CA THR A 140 -17.72 -4.46 9.83
C THR A 140 -18.60 -3.54 10.65
N ASN A 141 -18.31 -2.24 10.67
CA ASN A 141 -19.03 -1.23 11.45
C ASN A 141 -18.52 0.18 11.04
N LYS A 142 -19.33 1.21 11.26
CA LYS A 142 -18.99 2.60 10.89
C LYS A 142 -17.75 3.13 11.62
N GLU A 143 -17.48 2.64 12.83
CA GLU A 143 -16.35 3.06 13.66
C GLU A 143 -14.99 2.65 13.06
N ALA A 144 -14.98 1.64 12.17
CA ALA A 144 -13.78 1.16 11.49
C ALA A 144 -13.32 2.06 10.34
N PHE A 145 -14.11 3.06 9.91
CA PHE A 145 -13.78 3.93 8.78
C PHE A 145 -12.49 4.72 8.99
N ILE A 146 -12.38 5.49 10.08
CA ILE A 146 -11.20 6.31 10.37
C ILE A 146 -9.95 5.44 10.58
N PRO A 147 -9.99 4.34 11.36
CA PRO A 147 -8.90 3.38 11.46
C PRO A 147 -8.45 2.81 10.11
N ALA A 148 -9.39 2.52 9.21
CA ALA A 148 -9.09 1.99 7.89
C ALA A 148 -8.42 3.06 7.00
N LEU A 149 -8.96 4.27 7.00
CA LEU A 149 -8.41 5.40 6.26
C LEU A 149 -7.00 5.75 6.73
N PHE A 150 -6.78 5.75 8.05
CA PHE A 150 -5.47 5.96 8.65
C PHE A 150 -4.45 4.93 8.16
N PHE A 151 -4.81 3.65 8.22
CA PHE A 151 -3.91 2.58 7.77
C PHE A 151 -3.56 2.74 6.29
N MET A 152 -4.57 2.93 5.43
CA MET A 152 -4.37 3.02 3.98
C MET A 152 -3.61 4.28 3.55
N ILE A 153 -3.59 5.36 4.34
CA ILE A 153 -2.85 6.57 4.02
C ILE A 153 -1.50 6.59 4.74
N VAL A 154 -1.52 6.62 6.07
CA VAL A 154 -0.32 6.86 6.89
C VAL A 154 0.64 5.68 6.80
N VAL A 155 0.12 4.46 6.98
CA VAL A 155 0.99 3.28 7.05
C VAL A 155 1.51 2.91 5.67
N THR A 156 0.64 2.96 4.64
CA THR A 156 1.08 2.79 3.25
C THR A 156 2.11 3.85 2.83
N THR A 157 1.98 5.10 3.28
CA THR A 157 3.00 6.13 2.99
C THR A 157 4.34 5.80 3.65
N ILE A 158 4.34 5.33 4.90
CA ILE A 158 5.56 4.89 5.60
C ILE A 158 6.21 3.72 4.86
N GLU A 159 5.42 2.75 4.39
CA GLU A 159 5.90 1.62 3.61
C GLU A 159 6.48 2.04 2.26
N TRP A 160 5.94 3.12 1.68
CA TRP A 160 6.32 3.66 0.37
C TRP A 160 7.55 4.59 0.42
N VAL A 161 8.06 4.92 1.61
CA VAL A 161 9.26 5.75 1.81
C VAL A 161 10.45 5.37 0.93
N PRO A 162 10.79 4.08 0.72
CA PRO A 162 11.91 3.71 -0.15
C PRO A 162 11.77 4.24 -1.58
N ALA A 163 10.56 4.17 -2.15
CA ALA A 163 10.32 4.70 -3.50
C ALA A 163 10.21 6.22 -3.51
N LEU A 164 9.60 6.82 -2.48
CA LEU A 164 9.55 8.28 -2.32
C LEU A 164 10.95 8.90 -2.26
N ARG A 165 11.91 8.20 -1.65
CA ARG A 165 13.32 8.65 -1.58
C ARG A 165 14.09 8.47 -2.88
N ALA A 166 13.80 7.42 -3.64
CA ALA A 166 14.40 7.21 -4.97
C ALA A 166 13.94 8.28 -5.96
N ASN A 167 12.69 8.76 -5.82
CA ASN A 167 12.08 9.80 -6.66
C ASN A 167 12.11 9.50 -8.17
N GLU A 168 12.03 8.22 -8.54
CA GLU A 168 11.89 7.78 -9.93
C GLU A 168 10.42 7.47 -10.23
N GLU A 169 9.84 8.10 -11.27
CA GLU A 169 8.40 8.01 -11.58
C GLU A 169 7.90 6.58 -11.79
N SER A 170 8.67 5.77 -12.52
CA SER A 170 8.36 4.36 -12.77
C SER A 170 8.33 3.57 -11.46
N TRP A 171 9.31 3.78 -10.59
CA TRP A 171 9.45 3.08 -9.32
C TRP A 171 8.39 3.47 -8.28
N LEU A 172 8.00 4.75 -8.26
CA LEU A 172 6.93 5.26 -7.42
C LEU A 172 5.62 4.50 -7.64
N SER A 173 5.18 4.43 -8.90
CA SER A 173 3.95 3.74 -9.29
C SER A 173 4.08 2.22 -9.13
N PHE A 174 5.24 1.67 -9.49
CA PHE A 174 5.50 0.24 -9.43
C PHE A 174 5.51 -0.31 -7.99
N MET A 175 5.95 0.45 -7.00
CA MET A 175 5.89 0.05 -5.59
C MET A 175 4.53 0.38 -4.94
N LEU A 176 3.95 1.54 -5.23
CA LEU A 176 2.71 1.99 -4.60
C LEU A 176 1.54 1.04 -4.87
N LEU A 177 1.37 0.60 -6.12
CA LEU A 177 0.20 -0.18 -6.52
C LEU A 177 0.16 -1.58 -5.85
N PRO A 178 1.23 -2.40 -5.84
CA PRO A 178 1.25 -3.65 -5.08
C PRO A 178 1.03 -3.44 -3.58
N LEU A 179 1.62 -2.40 -2.98
CA LEU A 179 1.40 -2.08 -1.56
C LEU A 179 -0.08 -1.80 -1.27
N LEU A 180 -0.74 -1.00 -2.11
CA LEU A 180 -2.17 -0.71 -1.96
C LEU A 180 -3.02 -1.97 -2.08
N ILE A 181 -2.68 -2.88 -2.99
CA ILE A 181 -3.38 -4.15 -3.16
C ILE A 181 -3.20 -5.03 -1.92
N CYS A 182 -1.97 -5.19 -1.43
CA CYS A 182 -1.66 -5.97 -0.23
C CYS A 182 -2.37 -5.40 1.01
N ASN A 183 -2.23 -4.10 1.26
CA ASN A 183 -2.83 -3.42 2.41
C ASN A 183 -4.36 -3.51 2.38
N SER A 184 -4.98 -3.30 1.22
CA SER A 184 -6.43 -3.45 1.04
C SER A 184 -6.87 -4.88 1.32
N TYR A 185 -6.15 -5.85 0.76
CA TYR A 185 -6.45 -7.26 0.95
C TYR A 185 -6.39 -7.63 2.44
N GLN A 186 -5.30 -7.28 3.14
CA GLN A 186 -5.14 -7.57 4.56
C GLN A 186 -6.25 -6.93 5.42
N LEU A 187 -6.55 -5.66 5.17
CA LEU A 187 -7.54 -4.91 5.92
C LEU A 187 -8.95 -5.49 5.75
N LEU A 188 -9.31 -5.88 4.53
CA LEU A 188 -10.63 -6.41 4.19
C LEU A 188 -10.76 -7.90 4.55
N ILE A 189 -9.72 -8.72 4.45
CA ILE A 189 -9.85 -10.16 4.74
C ILE A 189 -9.79 -10.49 6.23
N LEU A 190 -9.08 -9.70 7.05
CA LEU A 190 -8.80 -10.02 8.46
C LEU A 190 -10.07 -10.37 9.26
N HIS A 191 -11.12 -9.55 9.13
CA HIS A 191 -12.35 -9.74 9.90
C HIS A 191 -13.13 -11.00 9.49
N ARG A 192 -12.99 -11.43 8.23
CA ARG A 192 -13.61 -12.66 7.71
C ARG A 192 -12.88 -13.90 8.23
N LEU A 193 -11.55 -13.83 8.35
CA LEU A 193 -10.73 -14.89 8.94
C LEU A 193 -11.07 -15.09 10.42
N ILE A 194 -11.22 -14.00 11.19
CA ILE A 194 -11.56 -14.06 12.61
C ILE A 194 -12.94 -14.69 12.84
N LYS A 195 -13.95 -14.35 12.03
CA LYS A 195 -15.32 -14.91 12.17
C LYS A 195 -15.41 -16.42 11.88
N LYS A 196 -14.49 -16.97 11.08
CA LYS A 196 -14.50 -18.39 10.66
C LYS A 196 -13.73 -19.31 11.63
N SER A 197 -12.97 -18.76 12.58
CA SER A 197 -12.11 -19.51 13.51
C SER A 197 -12.77 -19.77 14.86
#